data_AF-A0A2G2WAS4-F1
#
_entry.id   AF-A0A2G2WAS4-F1
#
_cell.length_a   1.000
_cell.length_b   1.000
_cell.length_c   1.000
_cell.angle_alpha   90.00
_cell.angle_beta   90.00
_cell.angle_gamma   90.00
#
_symmetry.space_group_name_H-M   'P 1'
#
loop_
_entity.id
_entity.type
_entity.pdbx_description
1 polymer ?
#
loop_
_entity_poly.entity_id
_entity_poly.type
_entity_poly.pdbx_seq_one_letter_code
_entity_poly.pdbx_strand_id
1 'polypeptide(L)'
;MLSKAKAQKNSKATGIHFHEEIIVEILKRLPVQSVLRFKCASKSWDALISHPGFRMKHWSPDSKSEKLLIRQRSLTQRGVFKLSSSSLSTSEDVQELDPPLTCYVDRYELFASSDGLVLLKADTQLVLWNPSTGESALLPHSDSNEEFNRLKFSR
;
A
#
# COMPACT_ATOMS: atom_id res chain seq x y z
N MET A 1 -41.10 55.74 -1.51
CA MET A 1 -40.57 54.94 -0.39
C MET A 1 -40.07 53.60 -0.92
N LEU A 2 -38.83 53.27 -0.59
CA LEU A 2 -38.17 51.95 -0.52
C LEU A 2 -38.10 51.07 -1.79
N SER A 3 -36.94 51.20 -2.43
CA SER A 3 -36.27 50.16 -3.20
C SER A 3 -36.10 48.87 -2.37
N LYS A 4 -36.21 47.71 -3.02
CA LYS A 4 -35.67 46.45 -2.51
C LYS A 4 -34.59 45.96 -3.46
N ALA A 5 -33.34 46.14 -3.04
CA ALA A 5 -32.18 45.43 -3.53
C ALA A 5 -31.73 44.43 -2.45
N LYS A 6 -31.46 43.17 -2.84
CA LYS A 6 -30.52 42.17 -2.27
C LYS A 6 -31.01 40.75 -2.61
N ALA A 7 -30.17 39.76 -2.92
CA ALA A 7 -28.71 39.67 -2.88
C ALA A 7 -28.23 38.60 -3.87
N GLN A 8 -27.20 38.93 -4.65
CA GLN A 8 -26.37 37.97 -5.37
C GLN A 8 -25.53 37.22 -4.32
N LYS A 9 -25.88 35.97 -4.00
CA LYS A 9 -24.96 35.08 -3.27
C LYS A 9 -23.87 34.63 -4.22
N ASN A 10 -22.76 35.36 -4.27
CA ASN A 10 -21.56 34.94 -4.97
C ASN A 10 -20.43 34.80 -3.95
N SER A 11 -20.44 33.74 -3.16
CA SER A 11 -19.28 33.35 -2.36
C SER A 11 -18.45 32.38 -3.19
N LYS A 12 -17.67 32.90 -4.14
CA LYS A 12 -16.50 32.17 -4.63
C LYS A 12 -15.49 32.16 -3.49
N ALA A 13 -15.44 31.06 -2.74
CA ALA A 13 -14.31 30.78 -1.88
C ALA A 13 -13.07 30.81 -2.80
N THR A 14 -12.19 31.78 -2.59
CA THR A 14 -10.87 31.83 -3.22
C THR A 14 -10.06 30.70 -2.60
N GLY A 15 -10.27 29.49 -3.11
CA GLY A 15 -9.48 28.33 -2.74
C GLY A 15 -8.03 28.60 -3.11
N ILE A 16 -7.12 28.45 -2.15
CA ILE A 16 -5.68 28.48 -2.40
C ILE A 16 -5.39 27.34 -3.39
N HIS A 17 -5.07 27.70 -4.63
CA HIS A 17 -4.80 26.74 -5.69
C HIS A 17 -3.29 26.44 -5.71
N PHE A 18 -2.90 25.35 -5.03
CA PHE A 18 -1.53 24.86 -5.11
C PHE A 18 -1.27 24.20 -6.46
N HIS A 19 -0.06 24.36 -7.00
CA HIS A 19 0.35 23.68 -8.22
C HIS A 19 0.34 22.16 -7.96
N GLU A 20 -0.18 21.39 -8.92
CA GLU A 20 -0.32 19.93 -8.80
C GLU A 20 1.02 19.25 -8.45
N GLU A 21 2.12 19.79 -8.99
CA GLU A 21 3.49 19.33 -8.72
C GLU A 21 3.86 19.41 -7.23
N ILE A 22 3.47 20.49 -6.54
CA ILE A 22 3.75 20.68 -5.11
C ILE A 22 2.94 19.66 -4.29
N ILE A 23 1.68 19.44 -4.66
CA ILE A 23 0.82 18.44 -4.01
C ILE A 23 1.43 17.05 -4.17
N VAL A 24 1.88 16.71 -5.38
CA VAL A 24 2.57 15.44 -5.66
C VAL A 24 3.84 15.32 -4.81
N GLU A 25 4.64 16.38 -4.68
CA GLU A 25 5.86 16.36 -3.86
C GLU A 25 5.57 16.15 -2.37
N ILE A 26 4.52 16.77 -1.83
CA ILE A 26 4.06 16.57 -0.46
C ILE A 26 3.60 15.12 -0.27
N LEU A 27 2.70 14.63 -1.13
CA LEU A 27 2.13 13.29 -1.03
C LEU A 27 3.19 12.19 -1.13
N LYS A 28 4.25 12.38 -1.94
CA LYS A 28 5.38 11.44 -2.03
C LYS A 28 6.12 11.22 -0.71
N ARG A 29 6.17 12.24 0.14
CA ARG A 29 6.90 12.19 1.42
C ARG A 29 6.08 11.51 2.52
N LEU A 30 4.83 11.18 2.26
CA LEU A 30 3.93 10.60 3.25
C LEU A 30 3.88 9.07 3.14
N PRO A 31 3.63 8.38 4.27
CA PRO A 31 3.34 6.95 4.25
C PRO A 31 2.14 6.63 3.36
N VAL A 32 2.20 5.50 2.64
CA VAL A 32 1.15 5.04 1.70
C VAL A 32 -0.25 5.09 2.32
N GLN A 33 -0.39 4.63 3.57
CA GLN A 33 -1.66 4.66 4.31
C GLN A 33 -2.23 6.07 4.47
N SER A 34 -1.38 7.06 4.76
CA SER A 34 -1.80 8.46 4.83
C SER A 34 -2.22 8.99 3.46
N VAL A 35 -1.49 8.63 2.40
CA VAL A 35 -1.84 9.02 1.03
C VAL A 35 -3.20 8.46 0.62
N LEU A 36 -3.47 7.18 0.89
CA LEU A 36 -4.75 6.55 0.54
C LEU A 36 -5.95 7.19 1.25
N ARG A 37 -5.77 7.70 2.48
CA ARG A 37 -6.84 8.45 3.17
C ARG A 37 -7.18 9.76 2.46
N PHE A 38 -6.25 10.40 1.77
CA PHE A 38 -6.57 11.64 1.04
C PHE A 38 -7.48 11.44 -0.17
N LYS A 39 -7.64 10.20 -0.66
CA LYS A 39 -8.62 9.90 -1.72
C LYS A 39 -10.04 10.29 -1.32
N CYS A 40 -10.39 10.25 -0.03
CA CYS A 40 -11.72 10.64 0.44
C CYS A 40 -11.91 12.16 0.60
N ALA A 41 -10.85 12.96 0.55
CA ALA A 41 -10.92 14.39 0.80
C ALA A 41 -11.47 15.19 -0.40
N SER A 42 -11.22 14.73 -1.63
CA SER A 42 -11.64 15.42 -2.86
C SER A 42 -11.50 14.51 -4.09
N LYS A 43 -12.40 14.68 -5.06
CA LYS A 43 -12.32 14.00 -6.38
C LYS A 43 -11.01 14.32 -7.12
N SER A 44 -10.48 15.54 -6.97
CA SER A 44 -9.22 15.93 -7.61
C SER A 44 -8.03 15.18 -6.98
N TRP A 45 -8.06 14.96 -5.67
CA TRP A 45 -7.01 14.20 -4.97
C TRP A 45 -7.11 12.71 -5.28
N ASP A 46 -8.32 12.15 -5.34
CA ASP A 46 -8.54 10.77 -5.77
C ASP A 46 -8.01 10.50 -7.19
N ALA A 47 -8.32 11.40 -8.14
CA ALA A 47 -7.83 11.32 -9.51
C ALA A 47 -6.29 11.39 -9.58
N LEU A 48 -5.69 12.30 -8.82
CA LEU A 48 -4.22 12.46 -8.74
C LEU A 48 -3.54 11.21 -8.18
N ILE A 49 -4.03 10.69 -7.05
CA ILE A 49 -3.45 9.54 -6.34
C ILE A 49 -3.62 8.25 -7.14
N SER A 50 -4.75 8.11 -7.84
CA SER A 50 -5.02 6.93 -8.67
C SER A 50 -4.27 6.95 -10.00
N HIS A 51 -3.65 8.07 -10.38
CA HIS A 51 -2.91 8.19 -11.64
C HIS A 51 -1.63 7.33 -11.62
N PRO A 52 -1.33 6.53 -12.67
CA PRO A 52 -0.16 5.64 -12.70
C PRO A 52 1.18 6.37 -12.49
N GLY A 53 1.30 7.58 -13.04
CA GLY A 53 2.49 8.42 -12.89
C GLY A 53 2.76 8.87 -11.45
N PHE A 54 1.75 8.88 -10.58
CA PHE A 54 1.94 9.16 -9.15
C PHE A 54 2.56 7.94 -8.43
N ARG A 55 2.08 6.72 -8.75
CA ARG A 55 2.59 5.45 -8.18
C ARG A 55 4.08 5.24 -8.42
N MET A 56 4.54 5.44 -9.67
CA MET A 56 5.97 5.30 -10.01
C MET A 56 6.87 6.27 -9.24
N LYS A 57 6.38 7.48 -8.95
CA LYS A 57 7.18 8.50 -8.30
C LYS A 57 7.16 8.42 -6.76
N HIS A 58 6.20 7.72 -6.16
CA HIS A 58 6.21 7.36 -4.73
C HIS A 58 7.25 6.26 -4.44
N TRP A 59 7.50 5.38 -5.40
CA TRP A 59 8.49 4.30 -5.36
C TRP A 59 9.92 4.74 -5.75
N SER A 60 10.26 6.04 -5.67
CA SER A 60 11.61 6.45 -6.09
C SER A 60 12.66 5.84 -5.13
N PRO A 61 13.74 5.23 -5.67
CA PRO A 61 14.83 4.65 -4.86
C PRO A 61 15.58 5.70 -4.01
N ASP A 62 15.36 6.99 -4.27
CA ASP A 62 15.92 8.10 -3.46
C ASP A 62 15.13 8.34 -2.17
N SER A 63 13.94 7.76 -2.01
CA SER A 63 13.25 7.74 -0.72
C SER A 63 13.95 6.74 0.20
N LYS A 64 14.75 7.26 1.13
CA LYS A 64 15.61 6.51 2.08
C LYS A 64 14.85 5.65 3.12
N SER A 65 13.63 5.22 2.82
CA SER A 65 12.83 4.36 3.67
C SER A 65 12.55 3.04 2.96
N GLU A 66 13.60 2.21 2.84
CA GLU A 66 13.38 0.82 2.45
C GLU A 66 12.54 0.15 3.53
N LYS A 67 11.41 -0.45 3.14
CA LYS A 67 10.59 -1.21 4.07
C LYS A 67 10.97 -2.68 3.99
N LEU A 68 11.37 -3.24 5.12
CA LEU A 68 11.66 -4.65 5.28
C LEU A 68 10.41 -5.36 5.79
N LEU A 69 9.99 -6.41 5.09
CA LEU A 69 8.99 -7.33 5.57
C LEU A 69 9.69 -8.56 6.16
N ILE A 70 9.52 -8.79 7.46
CA ILE A 70 10.12 -9.89 8.19
C ILE A 70 9.02 -10.84 8.64
N ARG A 71 9.18 -12.12 8.33
CA ARG A 71 8.29 -13.19 8.78
C ARG A 71 8.85 -13.81 10.04
N GLN A 72 8.15 -13.70 11.16
CA GLN A 72 8.49 -14.39 12.39
C GLN A 72 7.77 -15.75 12.41
N ARG A 73 8.53 -16.84 12.31
CA ARG A 73 8.03 -18.21 12.41
C ARG A 73 7.79 -18.58 13.86
N SER A 74 6.67 -19.25 14.13
CA SER A 74 6.39 -19.85 15.44
C SER A 74 5.89 -21.28 15.27
N LEU A 75 6.37 -22.19 16.11
CA LEU A 75 5.95 -23.59 16.11
C LEU A 75 4.67 -23.82 16.92
N THR A 76 4.33 -22.89 17.81
CA THR A 76 3.23 -23.01 18.78
C THR A 76 2.13 -21.98 18.58
N GLN A 77 2.43 -20.88 17.87
CA GLN A 77 1.51 -19.78 17.61
C GLN A 77 1.43 -19.47 16.12
N ARG A 78 0.44 -18.65 15.75
CA ARG A 78 0.32 -18.12 14.39
C ARG A 78 1.58 -17.34 14.03
N GLY A 79 2.14 -17.58 12.85
CA GLY A 79 3.22 -16.77 12.31
C GLY A 79 2.77 -15.34 12.09
N VAL A 80 3.65 -14.38 12.39
CA VAL A 80 3.36 -12.96 12.31
C VAL A 80 4.29 -12.31 11.30
N PHE A 81 3.79 -11.31 10.57
CA PHE A 81 4.62 -10.46 9.74
C PHE A 81 4.91 -9.14 10.44
N LYS A 82 6.14 -8.66 10.29
CA LYS A 82 6.59 -7.36 10.78
C LYS A 82 7.05 -6.53 9.60
N LEU A 83 6.48 -5.34 9.45
CA LEU A 83 6.92 -4.37 8.47
C LEU A 83 7.73 -3.29 9.19
N SER A 84 9.00 -3.17 8.84
CA SER A 84 9.94 -2.24 9.48
C SER A 84 10.51 -1.27 8.44
N SER A 85 10.55 0.01 8.76
CA SER A 85 11.26 1.00 7.93
C SER A 85 12.75 1.01 8.28
N SER A 86 13.64 0.95 7.29
CA SER A 86 15.10 0.97 7.49
C SER A 86 15.65 2.35 7.90
N SER A 87 14.79 3.37 7.95
CA SER A 87 15.20 4.71 8.38
C SER A 87 15.62 4.69 9.85
N LEU A 88 16.92 4.88 10.08
CA LEU A 88 17.58 5.02 11.39
C LEU A 88 16.86 6.04 12.29
N SER A 89 15.90 5.59 13.11
CA SER A 89 15.71 5.99 14.50
C SER A 89 14.39 5.42 15.05
N THR A 90 14.52 4.76 16.21
CA THR A 90 13.47 4.17 17.05
C THR A 90 12.98 2.77 16.63
N SER A 91 13.03 1.86 17.60
CA SER A 91 12.46 0.51 17.57
C SER A 91 10.92 0.49 17.44
N GLU A 92 10.29 1.65 17.31
CA GLU A 92 8.84 1.84 17.41
C GLU A 92 8.12 1.78 16.06
N ASP A 93 8.82 1.88 14.92
CA ASP A 93 8.20 1.81 13.58
C ASP A 93 8.16 0.37 13.02
N VAL A 94 7.82 -0.59 13.89
CA VAL A 94 7.59 -1.98 13.50
C VAL A 94 6.09 -2.25 13.54
N GLN A 95 5.46 -2.28 12.37
CA GLN A 95 4.06 -2.63 12.26
C GLN A 95 3.90 -4.15 12.27
N GLU A 96 3.18 -4.67 13.26
CA GLU A 96 2.74 -6.05 13.27
C GLU A 96 1.57 -6.21 12.30
N LEU A 97 1.68 -7.18 11.40
CA LEU A 97 0.72 -7.46 10.34
C LEU A 97 0.24 -8.89 10.47
N ASP A 98 -1.07 -9.04 10.48
CA ASP A 98 -1.71 -10.33 10.31
C ASP A 98 -1.61 -10.76 8.84
N PRO A 99 -1.22 -12.02 8.58
CA PRO A 99 -1.32 -12.56 7.23
C PRO A 99 -2.79 -12.57 6.77
N PRO A 100 -3.07 -12.31 5.48
CA PRO A 100 -4.43 -12.31 4.93
C PRO A 100 -5.09 -13.71 4.92
N LEU A 101 -4.38 -14.74 5.36
CA LEU A 101 -4.80 -16.14 5.33
C LEU A 101 -5.33 -16.58 6.69
N THR A 102 -6.52 -17.17 6.74
CA THR A 102 -7.17 -17.66 7.97
C THR A 102 -6.61 -19.00 8.48
N CYS A 103 -5.57 -19.57 7.86
CA CYS A 103 -5.09 -20.89 8.23
C CYS A 103 -4.46 -20.90 9.64
N TYR A 104 -4.89 -21.88 10.46
CA TYR A 104 -4.51 -22.04 11.87
C TYR A 104 -3.06 -22.47 12.09
N VAL A 105 -2.36 -22.89 11.04
CA VAL A 105 -1.00 -23.42 11.14
C VAL A 105 -0.13 -22.61 10.19
N ASP A 106 1.04 -22.18 10.67
CA ASP A 106 2.02 -21.30 10.01
C ASP A 106 2.67 -21.90 8.74
N ARG A 107 1.87 -22.49 7.85
CA ARG A 107 2.26 -23.27 6.67
C ARG A 107 2.19 -22.47 5.37
N TYR A 108 2.47 -21.18 5.44
CA TYR A 108 2.61 -20.37 4.23
C TYR A 108 4.07 -20.06 3.89
N GLU A 109 4.41 -20.23 2.63
CA GLU A 109 5.72 -19.93 2.04
C GLU A 109 5.68 -18.57 1.33
N LEU A 110 6.73 -17.77 1.51
CA LEU A 110 6.91 -16.54 0.75
C LEU A 110 7.62 -16.90 -0.55
N PHE A 111 6.90 -16.82 -1.67
CA PHE A 111 7.40 -17.25 -2.98
C PHE A 111 8.20 -16.16 -3.69
N ALA A 112 7.66 -14.94 -3.71
CA ALA A 112 8.25 -13.82 -4.42
C ALA A 112 7.73 -12.48 -3.87
N SER A 113 8.47 -11.42 -4.17
CA SER A 113 8.01 -10.04 -4.00
C SER A 113 8.30 -9.21 -5.25
N SER A 114 7.43 -8.26 -5.54
CA SER A 114 7.58 -7.32 -6.66
C SER A 114 6.83 -6.03 -6.33
N ASP A 115 7.52 -4.88 -6.39
CA ASP A 115 6.95 -3.54 -6.19
C ASP A 115 6.07 -3.39 -4.93
N GLY A 116 6.52 -3.99 -3.83
CA GLY A 116 5.80 -3.98 -2.55
C GLY A 116 4.64 -4.98 -2.45
N LEU A 117 4.34 -5.75 -3.49
CA LEU A 117 3.46 -6.91 -3.44
C LEU A 117 4.25 -8.16 -3.04
N VAL A 118 3.59 -9.05 -2.32
CA VAL A 118 4.14 -10.31 -1.83
C VAL A 118 3.24 -11.45 -2.23
N LEU A 119 3.82 -12.48 -2.83
CA LEU A 119 3.12 -13.72 -3.16
C LEU A 119 3.32 -14.73 -2.04
N LEU A 120 2.21 -15.12 -1.41
CA LEU A 120 2.15 -16.13 -0.37
C LEU A 120 1.52 -17.41 -0.93
N LYS A 121 2.08 -18.57 -0.60
CA LYS A 121 1.46 -19.88 -0.87
C LYS A 121 1.10 -20.53 0.45
N ALA A 122 -0.16 -20.92 0.63
CA ALA A 122 -0.62 -21.73 1.76
C ALA A 122 -1.27 -22.99 1.24
N ASP A 123 -0.67 -24.14 1.53
CA ASP A 123 -1.05 -25.44 0.96
C ASP A 123 -1.17 -25.37 -0.57
N THR A 124 -2.40 -25.33 -1.08
CA THR A 124 -2.70 -25.23 -2.51
C THR A 124 -3.07 -23.81 -2.96
N GLN A 125 -3.37 -22.90 -2.03
CA GLN A 125 -3.82 -21.54 -2.34
C GLN A 125 -2.64 -20.59 -2.55
N LEU A 126 -2.76 -19.73 -3.57
CA LEU A 126 -1.87 -18.61 -3.81
C LEU A 126 -2.59 -17.31 -3.46
N VAL A 127 -1.95 -16.45 -2.68
CA VAL A 127 -2.46 -15.13 -2.29
C VAL A 127 -1.47 -14.07 -2.68
N LEU A 128 -1.93 -13.11 -3.48
CA LEU A 128 -1.22 -11.87 -3.71
C LEU A 128 -1.61 -10.88 -2.61
N TRP A 129 -0.62 -10.41 -1.86
CA TRP A 129 -0.82 -9.55 -0.70
C TRP A 129 -0.05 -8.24 -0.85
N ASN A 130 -0.68 -7.13 -0.45
CA ASN A 130 -0.01 -5.84 -0.29
C ASN A 130 0.12 -5.53 1.22
N PRO A 131 1.29 -5.78 1.83
CA PRO A 131 1.51 -5.51 3.26
C PRO A 131 1.36 -4.02 3.62
N SER A 132 1.59 -3.12 2.67
CA SER A 132 1.51 -1.68 2.92
C SER A 132 0.07 -1.17 2.94
N THR A 133 -0.86 -1.83 2.27
CA THR A 133 -2.28 -1.43 2.23
C THR A 133 -3.20 -2.36 3.03
N GLY A 134 -2.76 -3.59 3.32
CA GLY A 134 -3.57 -4.65 3.94
C GLY A 134 -4.48 -5.38 2.94
N GLU A 135 -4.52 -4.96 1.67
CA GLU A 135 -5.32 -5.60 0.64
C GLU A 135 -4.72 -6.95 0.20
N SER A 136 -5.58 -7.91 -0.11
CA SER A 136 -5.17 -9.22 -0.60
C SER A 136 -6.15 -9.74 -1.65
N ALA A 137 -5.63 -10.58 -2.55
CA ALA A 137 -6.40 -11.26 -3.57
C ALA A 137 -5.98 -12.74 -3.63
N LEU A 138 -6.95 -13.64 -3.60
CA LEU A 138 -6.74 -15.06 -3.91
C LEU A 138 -6.54 -15.20 -5.42
N LEU A 139 -5.47 -15.87 -5.81
CA LEU A 139 -5.23 -16.23 -7.20
C LEU A 139 -5.90 -17.57 -7.52
N PRO A 140 -6.41 -17.74 -8.75
CA PRO A 140 -6.99 -19.01 -9.15
C PRO A 140 -5.96 -20.14 -9.01
N HIS A 141 -6.42 -21.31 -8.54
CA HIS A 141 -5.61 -22.53 -8.57
C HIS A 141 -5.16 -22.81 -10.00
N SER A 142 -3.85 -22.83 -10.22
CA SER A 142 -3.30 -23.53 -11.37
C SER A 142 -3.16 -24.99 -10.98
N ASP A 143 -3.91 -25.89 -11.64
CA ASP A 143 -3.79 -27.35 -11.46
C ASP A 143 -2.41 -27.90 -11.90
N SER A 144 -1.47 -27.05 -12.33
CA SER A 144 -0.11 -27.44 -12.72
C SER A 144 0.85 -27.49 -11.53
N ASN A 145 0.78 -28.59 -10.78
CA ASN A 145 1.82 -28.98 -9.80
C ASN A 145 3.24 -29.10 -10.42
N GLU A 146 3.40 -29.06 -11.74
CA GLU A 146 4.68 -29.21 -12.42
C GLU A 146 5.38 -27.91 -12.85
N GLU A 147 4.69 -26.78 -13.01
CA GLU A 147 5.33 -25.56 -13.55
C GLU A 147 6.00 -24.70 -12.47
N PHE A 148 5.50 -24.70 -11.23
CA PHE A 148 6.05 -23.85 -10.17
C PHE A 148 7.42 -24.29 -9.66
N ASN A 149 7.77 -25.57 -9.82
CA ASN A 149 9.13 -26.05 -9.51
C ASN A 149 10.19 -25.54 -10.50
N ARG A 150 9.79 -25.06 -11.69
CA ARG A 150 10.69 -24.44 -12.67
C ARG A 150 10.92 -22.95 -12.43
N LEU A 151 10.13 -22.29 -11.56
CA LEU A 151 10.32 -20.89 -11.19
C LEU A 151 11.34 -20.69 -10.04
N LYS A 152 12.10 -21.74 -9.69
CA LYS A 152 13.37 -21.53 -8.98
C LYS A 152 14.30 -20.80 -9.93
N PHE A 153 14.29 -19.46 -9.83
CA PHE A 153 15.18 -18.55 -10.55
C PHE A 153 16.58 -19.16 -10.67
N SER A 154 16.95 -19.54 -11.89
CA SER A 154 18.36 -19.65 -12.26
C SER A 154 18.97 -18.29 -11.96
N ARG A 155 20.01 -18.29 -11.12
CA ARG A 155 20.94 -17.17 -10.99
C ARG A 155 21.53 -16.80 -12.34
#